data_AF-A0A7R9ZFL5-F1
#
_entry.id   AF-A0A7R9ZFL5-F1
#
_cell.length_a   1.000
_cell.length_b   1.000
_cell.length_c   1.000
_cell.angle_alpha   90.00
_cell.angle_beta   90.00
_cell.angle_gamma   90.00
#
_symmetry.space_group_name_H-M   'P 1'
#
loop_
_entity.id
_entity.type
_entity.pdbx_description
1 polymer ?
#
loop_
_entity_poly.entity_id
_entity_poly.type
_entity_poly.pdbx_seq_one_letter_code
_entity_poly.pdbx_strand_id
1 'polypeptide(L)'
;DMKDVALKDVVERKRVYFVVSTFGLGRPPRKAEAFYANLQLYRAGGTQEGGSASDGGVVSSSPLAGVEVAVAALGDSRFNEFAAFGINLAQEIQGLGARPVLKVTTVDGKKGKADQKEQFREWEDLILKLETARAANDAQAGAAGGIQQQQSEASCCVIC
;
A
#
# COMPACT_ATOMS: atom_id res chain seq x y z
N ASP A 1 -12.09 2.87 -9.75
CA ASP A 1 -11.12 2.81 -10.89
C ASP A 1 -10.04 3.85 -10.59
N MET A 2 -8.80 3.66 -11.04
CA MET A 2 -7.68 4.54 -10.65
C MET A 2 -7.86 5.99 -11.12
N LYS A 3 -8.70 6.22 -12.14
CA LYS A 3 -9.02 7.57 -12.64
C LYS A 3 -9.67 8.49 -11.59
N ASP A 4 -10.31 7.90 -10.58
CA ASP A 4 -11.07 8.62 -9.54
C ASP A 4 -10.32 8.61 -8.18
N VAL A 5 -9.11 8.05 -8.14
CA VAL A 5 -8.30 7.94 -6.91
C VAL A 5 -7.31 9.10 -6.87
N ALA A 6 -7.35 9.88 -5.81
CA ALA A 6 -6.35 10.89 -5.49
C ALA A 6 -5.39 10.38 -4.40
N LEU A 7 -4.26 11.06 -4.23
CA LEU A 7 -3.27 10.67 -3.21
C LEU A 7 -3.87 10.69 -1.80
N LYS A 8 -4.71 11.68 -1.48
CA LYS A 8 -5.42 11.78 -0.19
C LYS A 8 -6.20 10.50 0.16
N ASP A 9 -6.81 9.87 -0.84
CA ASP A 9 -7.60 8.65 -0.64
C ASP A 9 -6.66 7.49 -0.23
N VAL A 10 -5.44 7.47 -0.76
CA VAL A 10 -4.42 6.48 -0.40
C VAL A 10 -3.91 6.73 1.03
N VAL A 11 -3.69 7.99 1.41
CA VAL A 11 -3.23 8.40 2.75
C VAL A 11 -4.21 7.99 3.84
N GLU A 12 -5.51 8.13 3.60
CA GLU A 12 -6.57 7.79 4.57
C GLU A 12 -6.69 6.27 4.82
N ARG A 13 -6.04 5.44 4.01
CA ARG A 13 -6.12 3.98 4.08
C ARG A 13 -4.87 3.42 4.74
N LYS A 14 -5.07 2.54 5.73
CA LYS A 14 -3.95 1.78 6.33
C LYS A 14 -3.26 0.87 5.33
N ARG A 15 -4.02 0.31 4.38
CA ARG A 15 -3.51 -0.63 3.38
C ARG A 15 -4.21 -0.49 2.04
N VAL A 16 -3.44 -0.55 0.95
CA VAL A 16 -3.94 -0.39 -0.42
C VAL A 16 -3.31 -1.44 -1.35
N TYR A 17 -4.14 -2.05 -2.19
CA TYR A 17 -3.71 -3.05 -3.17
C TYR A 17 -3.92 -2.55 -4.58
N PHE A 18 -2.85 -2.54 -5.37
CA PHE A 18 -2.86 -2.09 -6.75
C PHE A 18 -2.84 -3.27 -7.70
N VAL A 19 -3.81 -3.34 -8.60
CA VAL A 19 -3.83 -4.27 -9.73
C VAL A 19 -3.78 -3.42 -11.00
N VAL A 20 -2.64 -3.45 -11.69
CA VAL A 20 -2.38 -2.55 -12.81
C VAL A 20 -1.76 -3.28 -13.99
N SER A 21 -2.15 -2.91 -15.20
CA SER A 21 -1.52 -3.40 -16.43
C SER A 21 -0.52 -2.40 -16.98
N THR A 22 0.35 -2.85 -17.86
CA THR A 22 1.32 -2.02 -18.58
C THR A 22 0.88 -1.86 -20.04
N PHE A 23 0.99 -0.65 -20.60
CA PHE A 23 0.64 -0.38 -22.00
C PHE A 23 1.84 0.15 -22.78
N GLY A 24 1.99 -0.31 -24.03
CA GLY A 24 3.02 0.19 -24.96
C GLY A 24 4.44 0.07 -24.38
N LEU A 25 5.18 1.18 -24.41
CA LEU A 25 6.56 1.31 -23.93
C LEU A 25 6.63 1.48 -22.41
N GLY A 26 6.05 0.55 -21.65
CA GLY A 26 6.08 0.60 -20.18
C GLY A 26 5.17 1.66 -19.55
N ARG A 27 4.25 2.24 -20.32
CA ARG A 27 3.41 3.35 -19.87
C ARG A 27 2.26 2.89 -18.96
N PRO A 28 1.78 3.77 -18.06
CA PRO A 28 0.50 3.60 -17.41
C PRO A 28 -0.65 3.40 -18.41
N PRO A 29 -1.67 2.61 -18.04
CA PRO A 29 -2.97 2.67 -18.69
C PRO A 29 -3.53 4.10 -18.61
N ARG A 30 -4.31 4.53 -19.61
CA ARG A 30 -4.90 5.88 -19.66
C ARG A 30 -5.60 6.31 -18.36
N LYS A 31 -6.26 5.37 -17.68
CA LYS A 31 -6.97 5.64 -16.43
C LYS A 31 -6.06 5.84 -15.21
N ALA A 32 -4.79 5.47 -15.31
CA ALA A 32 -3.78 5.61 -14.27
C ALA A 32 -2.80 6.77 -14.53
N GLU A 33 -2.83 7.38 -15.73
CA GLU A 33 -1.89 8.43 -16.13
C GLU A 33 -1.89 9.63 -15.17
N ALA A 34 -3.07 10.17 -14.85
CA ALA A 34 -3.19 11.33 -13.96
C ALA A 34 -2.72 11.02 -12.53
N PHE A 35 -3.12 9.85 -12.01
CA PHE A 35 -2.68 9.41 -10.68
C PHE A 35 -1.16 9.26 -10.61
N TYR A 36 -0.56 8.59 -11.60
CA TYR A 36 0.89 8.37 -11.64
C TYR A 36 1.68 9.67 -11.79
N ALA A 37 1.22 10.59 -12.67
CA ALA A 37 1.83 11.90 -12.82
C ALA A 37 1.83 12.69 -11.50
N ASN A 38 0.71 12.65 -10.76
CA ASN A 38 0.63 13.31 -9.45
C ASN A 38 1.64 12.74 -8.45
N LEU A 39 1.82 11.42 -8.40
CA LEU A 39 2.84 10.80 -7.52
C LEU A 39 4.25 11.33 -7.81
N GLN A 40 4.59 11.46 -9.09
CA GLN A 40 5.88 11.97 -9.52
C GLN A 40 6.07 13.44 -9.11
N LEU A 41 5.02 14.27 -9.21
CA LEU A 41 5.06 15.66 -8.73
C LEU A 41 5.29 15.75 -7.22
N TYR A 42 4.62 14.91 -6.43
CA TYR A 42 4.85 14.86 -4.98
C TYR A 42 6.28 14.42 -4.65
N ARG A 43 6.84 13.45 -5.38
CA ARG A 43 8.20 12.97 -5.16
C ARG A 43 9.26 14.00 -5.56
N ALA A 44 9.00 14.77 -6.60
CA ALA A 44 9.90 15.83 -7.08
C ALA A 44 9.98 17.04 -6.14
N GLY A 45 9.26 17.05 -5.01
CA GLY A 45 9.28 18.13 -4.03
C GLY A 45 8.13 19.11 -4.18
N GLY A 46 6.95 18.66 -4.63
CA GLY A 46 5.73 19.46 -4.70
C GLY A 46 5.24 19.91 -3.31
N THR A 47 5.90 20.92 -2.76
CA THR A 47 5.36 21.84 -1.76
C THR A 47 4.07 22.43 -2.27
N GLN A 48 3.09 22.50 -1.37
CA GLN A 48 1.93 23.36 -1.52
C GLN A 48 2.34 24.75 -1.99
N GLU A 49 1.65 25.28 -2.99
CA GLU A 49 1.64 26.71 -3.25
C GLU A 49 1.21 27.43 -1.95
N GLY A 50 2.12 28.21 -1.33
CA GLY A 50 1.73 29.21 -0.32
C GLY A 50 2.51 29.33 1.00
N GLY A 51 3.69 28.71 1.19
CA GLY A 51 4.45 28.83 2.45
C GLY A 51 5.82 29.47 2.28
N SER A 52 5.96 30.74 2.70
CA SER A 52 7.21 31.50 2.70
C SER A 52 8.33 30.77 3.46
N ALA A 53 9.49 30.65 2.84
CA ALA A 53 10.71 30.15 3.46
C ALA A 53 11.15 31.10 4.58
N SER A 54 10.96 30.67 5.82
CA SER A 54 11.72 31.17 6.95
C SER A 54 11.73 30.13 8.06
N ASP A 55 12.94 29.64 8.34
CA ASP A 55 13.37 28.97 9.56
C ASP A 55 13.16 27.44 9.69
N GLY A 56 14.29 26.75 9.92
CA GLY A 56 14.42 25.51 10.67
C GLY A 56 13.50 24.32 10.39
N GLY A 57 13.98 23.38 9.58
CA GLY A 57 13.57 21.97 9.64
C GLY A 57 12.82 21.47 8.41
N VAL A 58 13.55 20.83 7.49
CA VAL A 58 12.93 19.98 6.47
C VAL A 58 12.28 18.78 7.16
N VAL A 59 11.03 18.95 7.60
CA VAL A 59 10.18 17.79 7.86
C VAL A 59 9.89 17.16 6.50
N SER A 60 10.72 16.18 6.13
CA SER A 60 10.48 15.29 5.00
C SER A 60 9.20 14.50 5.30
N SER A 61 8.04 15.13 5.13
CA SER A 61 6.75 14.49 5.32
C SER A 61 6.54 13.53 4.16
N SER A 62 6.96 12.29 4.33
CA SER A 62 6.59 11.19 3.44
C SER A 62 5.07 11.00 3.51
N PRO A 63 4.29 11.44 2.50
CA PRO A 63 2.84 11.55 2.65
C PRO A 63 2.19 10.18 2.83
N LEU A 64 2.85 9.10 2.40
CA LEU A 64 2.36 7.73 2.52
C LEU A 64 3.00 6.98 3.70
N ALA A 65 3.65 7.68 4.64
CA ALA A 65 4.16 7.06 5.85
C ALA A 65 3.04 6.36 6.61
N GLY A 66 3.20 5.06 6.88
CA GLY A 66 2.20 4.23 7.56
C GLY A 66 1.18 3.58 6.63
N VAL A 67 1.18 3.89 5.33
CA VAL A 67 0.38 3.18 4.33
C VAL A 67 1.13 1.92 3.91
N GLU A 68 0.46 0.78 3.99
CA GLU A 68 0.96 -0.50 3.49
C GLU A 68 0.45 -0.78 2.08
N VAL A 69 1.31 -1.32 1.22
CA VAL A 69 0.96 -1.54 -0.19
C VAL A 69 1.38 -2.89 -0.74
N ALA A 70 0.58 -3.43 -1.66
CA ALA A 70 0.99 -4.54 -2.53
C ALA A 70 0.58 -4.25 -3.98
N VAL A 71 1.36 -4.74 -4.94
CA VAL A 71 1.14 -4.50 -6.37
C VAL A 71 1.15 -5.81 -7.13
N ALA A 72 0.06 -6.10 -7.85
CA ALA A 72 0.00 -7.06 -8.94
C ALA A 72 0.17 -6.31 -10.27
N ALA A 73 1.30 -6.55 -10.93
CA ALA A 73 1.71 -5.89 -12.16
C ALA A 73 1.48 -6.82 -13.36
N LEU A 74 0.41 -6.56 -14.10
CA LEU A 74 0.06 -7.30 -15.31
C LEU A 74 0.90 -6.77 -16.48
N GLY A 75 1.50 -7.69 -17.22
CA GLY A 75 2.27 -7.40 -18.41
C GLY A 75 2.31 -8.59 -19.34
N ASP A 76 3.14 -8.51 -20.35
CA ASP A 76 3.39 -9.61 -21.26
C ASP A 76 4.88 -9.66 -21.58
N SER A 77 5.52 -10.78 -21.23
CA SER A 77 6.98 -10.96 -21.34
C SER A 77 7.49 -11.06 -22.78
N ARG A 78 6.59 -10.97 -23.78
CA ARG A 78 6.97 -10.77 -25.19
C ARG A 78 7.49 -9.36 -25.46
N PHE A 79 7.18 -8.39 -24.60
CA PHE A 79 7.64 -7.02 -24.71
C PHE A 79 8.78 -6.77 -23.73
N ASN A 80 9.74 -5.92 -24.13
CA ASN A 80 10.91 -5.58 -23.31
C ASN A 80 10.49 -4.93 -21.97
N GLU A 81 9.44 -4.11 -22.00
CA GLU A 81 8.92 -3.39 -20.84
C GLU A 81 7.91 -4.24 -20.05
N PHE A 82 8.28 -5.49 -19.77
CA PHE A 82 7.41 -6.44 -19.07
C PHE A 82 7.02 -5.91 -17.67
N ALA A 83 5.72 -5.65 -17.49
CA ALA A 83 5.14 -5.18 -16.23
C ALA A 83 5.74 -3.86 -15.69
N ALA A 84 6.42 -3.09 -16.55
CA ALA A 84 7.21 -1.93 -16.15
C ALA A 84 6.39 -0.88 -15.40
N PHE A 85 5.14 -0.62 -15.79
CA PHE A 85 4.32 0.36 -15.09
C PHE A 85 4.06 -0.04 -13.63
N GLY A 86 3.72 -1.30 -13.36
CA GLY A 86 3.46 -1.75 -11.99
C GLY A 86 4.73 -1.73 -11.12
N ILE A 87 5.89 -2.00 -11.71
CA ILE A 87 7.19 -1.89 -11.04
C ILE A 87 7.48 -0.42 -10.69
N ASN A 88 7.34 0.47 -11.67
CA ASN A 88 7.57 1.90 -11.48
C ASN A 88 6.59 2.51 -10.47
N LEU A 89 5.31 2.15 -10.54
CA LEU A 89 4.30 2.56 -9.57
C LEU A 89 4.68 2.18 -8.15
N ALA A 90 5.14 0.94 -7.94
CA ALA A 90 5.58 0.48 -6.63
C ALA A 90 6.78 1.31 -6.13
N GLN A 91 7.73 1.63 -7.00
CA GLN A 91 8.88 2.48 -6.66
C GLN A 91 8.48 3.92 -6.32
N GLU A 92 7.51 4.50 -7.02
CA GLU A 92 7.01 5.85 -6.71
C GLU A 92 6.32 5.90 -5.35
N ILE A 93 5.41 4.98 -5.10
CA ILE A 93 4.65 4.92 -3.86
C ILE A 93 5.56 4.63 -2.65
N GLN A 94 6.56 3.75 -2.81
CA GLN A 94 7.59 3.54 -1.78
C GLN A 94 8.48 4.76 -1.57
N GLY A 95 8.80 5.49 -2.64
CA GLY A 95 9.54 6.76 -2.54
C GLY A 95 8.80 7.83 -1.72
N LEU A 96 7.47 7.74 -1.63
CA LEU A 96 6.61 8.59 -0.80
C LEU A 96 6.39 8.04 0.62
N GLY A 97 7.09 6.95 1.00
CA GLY A 97 7.13 6.38 2.34
C GLY A 97 6.15 5.23 2.62
N ALA A 98 5.43 4.75 1.61
CA ALA A 98 4.60 3.57 1.77
C ALA A 98 5.45 2.30 2.00
N ARG A 99 4.96 1.37 2.82
CA ARG A 99 5.63 0.12 3.13
C ARG A 99 5.11 -1.03 2.27
N PRO A 100 5.93 -1.73 1.48
CA PRO A 100 5.49 -2.90 0.74
C PRO A 100 5.21 -4.07 1.70
N VAL A 101 4.04 -4.69 1.61
CA VAL A 101 3.72 -5.93 2.36
C VAL A 101 4.01 -7.20 1.56
N LEU A 102 4.14 -7.08 0.24
CA LEU A 102 4.59 -8.13 -0.66
C LEU A 102 5.59 -7.55 -1.65
N LYS A 103 6.48 -8.40 -2.16
CA LYS A 103 7.22 -8.10 -3.40
C LYS A 103 6.21 -7.90 -4.53
N VAL A 104 6.51 -6.99 -5.47
CA VAL A 104 5.70 -6.80 -6.67
C VAL A 104 5.55 -8.14 -7.39
N THR A 105 4.32 -8.59 -7.58
CA THR A 105 4.01 -9.82 -8.30
C THR A 105 3.73 -9.48 -9.75
N THR A 106 4.53 -10.04 -10.66
CA THR A 106 4.32 -9.88 -12.10
C THR A 106 3.41 -10.99 -12.64
N VAL A 107 2.38 -10.61 -13.39
CA VAL A 107 1.43 -11.55 -13.99
C VAL A 107 1.61 -11.50 -15.51
N ASP A 108 1.96 -12.64 -16.12
CA ASP A 108 2.43 -12.70 -17.50
C ASP A 108 1.36 -13.19 -18.47
N GLY A 109 0.91 -12.28 -19.35
CA GLY A 109 -0.06 -12.57 -20.40
C GLY A 109 0.45 -13.49 -21.51
N LYS A 110 1.78 -13.65 -21.67
CA LYS A 110 2.37 -14.54 -22.70
C LYS A 110 1.96 -15.99 -22.52
N LYS A 111 1.83 -16.44 -21.27
CA LYS A 111 1.53 -17.84 -20.91
C LYS A 111 0.09 -18.23 -21.22
N GLY A 112 -0.80 -17.25 -21.36
CA GLY A 112 -2.21 -17.45 -21.65
C GLY A 112 -3.10 -17.18 -20.44
N LYS A 113 -4.42 -17.26 -20.65
CA LYS A 113 -5.41 -16.86 -19.65
C LYS A 113 -5.45 -17.78 -18.42
N ALA A 114 -5.16 -19.07 -18.61
CA ALA A 114 -5.18 -20.05 -17.52
C ALA A 114 -4.05 -19.75 -16.52
N ASP A 115 -2.81 -19.64 -17.00
CA ASP A 115 -1.65 -19.28 -16.18
C ASP A 115 -1.81 -17.91 -15.54
N GLN A 116 -2.29 -16.91 -16.29
CA GLN A 116 -2.55 -15.57 -15.74
C GLN A 116 -3.54 -15.63 -14.58
N LYS A 117 -4.60 -16.44 -14.69
CA LYS A 117 -5.59 -16.63 -13.62
C LYS A 117 -4.96 -17.32 -12.42
N GLU A 118 -4.11 -18.33 -12.63
CA GLU A 118 -3.40 -19.02 -11.56
C GLU A 118 -2.44 -18.08 -10.82
N GLN A 119 -1.60 -17.34 -11.54
CA GLN A 119 -0.69 -16.35 -10.97
C GLN A 119 -1.44 -15.28 -10.16
N PHE A 120 -2.61 -14.85 -10.64
CA PHE A 120 -3.42 -13.90 -9.90
C PHE A 120 -4.05 -14.52 -8.65
N ARG A 121 -4.52 -15.77 -8.71
CA ARG A 121 -5.02 -16.50 -7.53
C ARG A 121 -3.95 -16.70 -6.48
N GLU A 122 -2.72 -17.02 -6.87
CA GLU A 122 -1.60 -17.12 -5.92
C GLU A 122 -1.35 -15.80 -5.20
N TRP A 123 -1.42 -14.68 -5.92
CA TRP A 123 -1.31 -13.36 -5.32
C TRP A 123 -2.47 -13.06 -4.37
N GLU A 124 -3.72 -13.35 -4.77
CA GLU A 124 -4.90 -13.21 -3.89
C GLU A 124 -4.76 -14.05 -2.61
N ASP A 125 -4.31 -15.30 -2.71
CA ASP A 125 -4.11 -16.18 -1.56
C ASP A 125 -3.06 -15.62 -0.58
N LEU A 126 -2.00 -14.99 -1.10
CA LEU A 126 -1.00 -14.31 -0.25
C LEU A 126 -1.61 -13.10 0.46
N ILE A 127 -2.42 -12.31 -0.23
CA ILE A 127 -3.11 -11.15 0.33
C ILE A 127 -4.08 -11.58 1.43
N LEU A 128 -4.90 -12.61 1.20
CA LEU A 128 -5.83 -13.13 2.19
C LEU A 128 -5.10 -13.64 3.43
N LYS A 129 -3.99 -14.37 3.28
CA LYS A 129 -3.15 -14.81 4.40
C LYS A 129 -2.61 -13.62 5.21
N LEU A 130 -2.17 -12.56 4.55
CA LEU A 130 -1.68 -11.34 5.21
C LEU A 130 -2.78 -10.62 5.99
N GLU A 131 -4.00 -10.56 5.45
CA GLU A 131 -5.15 -9.97 6.17
C GLU A 131 -5.55 -10.81 7.38
N THR A 132 -5.61 -12.13 7.25
CA THR A 132 -5.92 -13.03 8.37
C THR A 132 -4.87 -12.92 9.48
N ALA A 133 -3.59 -12.92 9.13
CA ALA A 133 -2.51 -12.75 10.10
C ALA A 133 -2.58 -11.39 10.81
N ARG A 134 -2.92 -10.33 10.08
CA ARG A 134 -3.09 -8.99 10.65
C ARG A 134 -4.28 -8.94 11.63
N ALA A 135 -5.42 -9.50 11.24
CA ALA A 135 -6.59 -9.56 12.12
C ALA A 135 -6.30 -10.33 13.41
N ALA A 136 -5.54 -11.44 13.32
CA ALA A 136 -5.11 -12.21 14.49
C ALA A 136 -4.19 -11.39 15.41
N ASN A 137 -3.22 -10.66 14.84
CA ASN A 137 -2.33 -9.79 15.61
C ASN A 137 -3.07 -8.63 16.28
N ASP A 138 -4.02 -7.99 15.58
CA ASP A 138 -4.84 -6.91 16.12
C ASP A 138 -5.72 -7.41 17.30
N ALA A 139 -6.27 -8.62 17.20
CA ALA A 139 -7.03 -9.24 18.28
C ALA A 139 -6.17 -9.55 19.52
N GLN A 140 -4.94 -10.02 19.33
CA GLN A 140 -3.99 -10.27 20.42
C GLN A 140 -3.53 -8.97 21.09
N ALA A 141 -3.30 -7.91 20.33
CA ALA A 141 -2.95 -6.59 20.87
C ALA A 141 -4.10 -5.99 21.70
N GLY A 142 -5.36 -6.19 21.26
CA GLY A 142 -6.54 -5.80 22.02
C GLY A 142 -6.73 -6.60 23.31
N ALA A 143 -6.42 -7.90 23.30
CA ALA A 143 -6.50 -8.75 24.49
C ALA A 143 -5.40 -8.44 25.52
N ALA A 144 -4.17 -8.13 25.07
CA ALA A 144 -3.07 -7.74 25.96
C ALA A 144 -3.30 -6.36 26.62
N GLY A 145 -4.01 -5.45 25.95
CA GLY A 145 -4.43 -4.16 26.51
C GLY A 145 -5.58 -4.24 27.53
N GLY A 146 -6.26 -5.39 27.65
CA GLY A 146 -7.42 -5.60 28.52
C GLY A 146 -7.14 -6.15 29.92
N ILE A 147 -5.89 -6.49 30.27
CA ILE A 147 -5.56 -7.17 31.55
C ILE A 147 -5.30 -6.18 32.71
N GLN A 148 -5.27 -4.86 32.50
CA GLN A 148 -4.84 -3.91 33.55
C GLN A 148 -5.93 -3.16 34.31
N GLN A 149 -7.21 -3.50 34.17
CA GLN A 149 -8.27 -2.70 34.81
C GLN A 149 -9.44 -3.49 35.41
N GLN A 150 -9.17 -4.58 36.16
CA GLN A 150 -10.19 -5.13 37.07
C GLN A 150 -9.61 -5.97 38.22
N GLN A 151 -8.90 -5.34 39.16
CA GLN A 151 -8.73 -5.85 40.52
C GLN A 151 -8.82 -4.70 41.52
N SER A 152 -10.04 -4.21 41.75
CA SER A 152 -10.38 -3.47 42.96
C SER A 152 -11.87 -3.64 43.25
N GLU A 153 -12.30 -4.86 43.53
CA GLU A 153 -13.56 -5.10 44.24
C GLU A 153 -13.24 -5.65 45.63
N ALA A 154 -13.39 -4.74 46.59
CA ALA A 154 -14.10 -4.90 47.84
C ALA A 154 -13.87 -6.18 48.68
N SER A 155 -13.46 -5.88 49.92
CA SER A 155 -14.14 -6.35 51.13
C SER A 155 -14.08 -7.85 51.42
N CYS A 156 -13.16 -8.23 52.30
CA CYS A 156 -13.45 -9.30 53.25
C CYS A 156 -12.90 -8.93 54.63
N CYS A 157 -13.82 -8.88 55.59
CA CYS A 157 -13.69 -8.66 57.02
C CYS A 157 -13.14 -9.92 57.71
N VAL A 158 -12.10 -9.83 58.56
CA VAL A 158 -11.81 -10.71 59.72
C VAL A 158 -10.90 -9.91 60.69
N ILE A 159 -11.43 -9.34 61.78
CA ILE A 159 -11.41 -9.81 63.19
C ILE A 159 -10.00 -9.93 63.83
N CYS A 160 -9.63 -8.93 64.67
CA CYS A 160 -9.35 -9.02 66.11
C CYS A 160 -8.80 -7.66 66.59
#